data_AF-A0A9X2T1B5-F1
#
_entry.id   AF-A0A9X2T1B5-F1
#
_cell.length_a   1.000
_cell.length_b   1.000
_cell.length_c   1.000
_cell.angle_alpha   90.00
_cell.angle_beta   90.00
_cell.angle_gamma   90.00
#
_symmetry.space_group_name_H-M   'P 1'
#
loop_
_entity.id
_entity.type
_entity.pdbx_description
1 polymer ?
#
loop_
_entity_poly.entity_id
_entity_poly.type
_entity_poly.pdbx_seq_one_letter_code
_entity_poly.pdbx_strand_id
1 'polypeptide(L)'
;MKKTFLLFLSIIFISNSFASDIIYLKDGSKIKGDLISVDVNELTFKSAKKNQKLLKLKSEEVEFVKVEDYEKLVEVQESMYLKGMNDAQIHHKRFGGNFCAGLFGGVIGFVIVAVTDAKSPNPLLVGEENFKSMEYREGYNKKAKGKNLGAAGVGWAVSFLVLLVLISSGS
;
A
#
# COMPACT_ATOMS: atom_id res chain seq x y z
N MET A 1 -23.72 28.26 27.02
CA MET A 1 -24.68 27.23 26.54
C MET A 1 -24.70 27.07 25.01
N LYS A 2 -24.46 28.11 24.18
CA LYS A 2 -24.46 27.95 22.70
C LYS A 2 -23.28 27.13 22.13
N LYS A 3 -22.13 27.09 22.82
CA LYS A 3 -20.91 26.41 22.33
C LYS A 3 -20.93 24.88 22.51
N THR A 4 -21.63 24.36 23.52
CA THR A 4 -21.78 22.91 23.74
C THR A 4 -22.77 22.28 22.76
N PHE A 5 -23.77 23.04 22.30
CA PHE A 5 -24.72 22.61 21.28
C PHE A 5 -24.04 22.42 19.90
N LEU A 6 -23.09 23.29 19.55
CA LEU A 6 -22.34 23.17 18.28
C LEU A 6 -21.43 21.93 18.24
N LEU A 7 -20.84 21.57 19.39
CA LEU A 7 -19.97 20.39 19.51
C LEU A 7 -20.78 19.09 19.31
N PHE A 8 -21.98 19.03 19.90
CA PHE A 8 -22.91 17.91 19.75
C PHE A 8 -23.45 17.78 18.31
N LEU A 9 -23.65 18.91 17.61
CA LEU A 9 -24.07 18.93 16.21
C LEU A 9 -22.96 18.45 15.25
N SER A 10 -21.67 18.65 15.59
CA SER A 10 -20.54 18.16 14.77
C SER A 10 -20.35 16.64 14.84
N ILE A 11 -20.71 16.03 15.98
CA ILE A 11 -20.57 14.57 16.19
C ILE A 11 -21.67 13.80 15.42
N ILE A 12 -22.83 14.41 15.18
CA ILE A 12 -23.94 13.79 14.44
C ILE A 12 -23.68 13.78 12.91
N PHE A 13 -22.82 14.67 12.39
CA PHE A 13 -22.48 14.72 10.96
C PHE A 13 -21.41 13.70 10.51
N ILE A 14 -20.87 12.90 11.42
CA ILE A 14 -19.94 11.79 11.12
C ILE A 14 -20.73 10.50 10.78
N SER A 15 -22.06 10.56 10.78
CA SER A 15 -22.92 9.42 10.49
C SER A 15 -22.83 8.98 9.03
N ASN A 16 -21.95 8.00 8.78
CA ASN A 16 -22.03 7.00 7.74
C ASN A 16 -22.06 7.54 6.29
N SER A 17 -20.91 8.00 5.80
CA SER A 17 -20.62 7.71 4.39
C SER A 17 -20.50 6.19 4.28
N PHE A 18 -21.60 5.53 3.88
CA PHE A 18 -21.55 4.16 3.38
C PHE A 18 -20.85 4.20 2.03
N ALA A 19 -19.55 4.35 2.13
CA ALA A 19 -18.54 4.00 1.15
C ALA A 19 -18.96 2.73 0.42
N SER A 20 -19.37 2.84 -0.84
CA SER A 20 -19.74 1.67 -1.65
C SER A 20 -18.79 1.58 -2.83
N ASP A 21 -18.22 0.40 -3.03
CA ASP A 21 -17.37 0.11 -4.18
C ASP A 21 -18.17 0.29 -5.47
N ILE A 22 -17.49 0.71 -6.54
CA ILE A 22 -18.12 0.98 -7.84
C ILE A 22 -17.39 0.19 -8.93
N ILE A 23 -18.13 -0.68 -9.60
CA ILE A 23 -17.67 -1.38 -10.82
C ILE A 23 -18.08 -0.57 -12.04
N TYR A 24 -17.14 -0.39 -12.96
CA TYR A 24 -17.36 0.14 -14.30
C TYR A 24 -17.26 -1.00 -15.31
N LEU A 25 -18.33 -1.23 -16.06
CA LEU A 25 -18.40 -2.22 -17.12
C LEU A 25 -18.03 -1.59 -18.47
N LYS A 26 -17.56 -2.39 -19.43
CA LYS A 26 -17.14 -1.91 -20.75
C LYS A 26 -18.28 -1.31 -21.60
N ASP A 27 -19.53 -1.64 -21.27
CA ASP A 27 -20.69 -1.02 -21.88
C ASP A 27 -20.98 0.40 -21.32
N GLY A 28 -20.15 0.89 -20.39
CA GLY A 28 -20.28 2.18 -19.73
C GLY A 28 -21.22 2.18 -18.52
N SER A 29 -21.85 1.04 -18.21
CA SER A 29 -22.73 0.92 -17.05
C SER A 29 -21.94 0.84 -15.74
N LYS A 30 -22.59 1.22 -14.64
CA LYS A 30 -21.97 1.32 -13.32
C LYS A 30 -22.79 0.58 -12.28
N ILE A 31 -22.14 -0.25 -11.49
CA ILE A 31 -22.78 -1.04 -10.42
C ILE A 31 -22.15 -0.66 -9.09
N LYS A 32 -22.98 -0.21 -8.14
CA LYS A 32 -22.57 0.09 -6.76
C LYS A 32 -22.85 -1.10 -5.84
N GLY A 33 -21.93 -1.36 -4.91
CA GLY A 33 -22.01 -2.52 -4.02
C GLY A 33 -20.70 -2.79 -3.28
N ASP A 34 -20.52 -4.02 -2.83
CA ASP A 34 -19.32 -4.47 -2.14
C ASP A 34 -18.57 -5.50 -2.98
N LEU A 35 -17.27 -5.27 -3.17
CA LEU A 35 -16.38 -6.26 -3.77
C LEU A 35 -16.08 -7.38 -2.77
N ILE A 36 -16.27 -8.64 -3.16
CA ILE A 36 -16.09 -9.81 -2.29
C ILE A 36 -14.87 -10.64 -2.67
N SER A 37 -14.69 -10.96 -3.96
CA SER A 37 -13.50 -11.68 -4.44
C SER A 37 -13.11 -11.21 -5.84
N VAL A 38 -11.80 -11.25 -6.13
CA VAL A 38 -11.24 -11.00 -7.46
C VAL A 38 -10.34 -12.17 -7.81
N ASP A 39 -10.81 -12.98 -8.75
CA ASP A 39 -10.05 -14.04 -9.39
C ASP A 39 -9.55 -13.58 -10.77
N VAL A 40 -8.71 -14.40 -11.40
CA VAL A 40 -8.13 -14.09 -12.72
C VAL A 40 -9.22 -13.89 -13.79
N ASN A 41 -10.27 -14.71 -13.73
CA ASN A 41 -11.32 -14.77 -14.76
C ASN A 41 -12.67 -14.26 -14.28
N GLU A 42 -12.89 -14.20 -12.97
CA GLU A 42 -14.17 -13.84 -12.38
C GLU A 42 -14.01 -12.85 -11.23
N LEU A 43 -15.02 -12.00 -11.10
CA LEU A 43 -15.13 -11.03 -10.02
C LEU A 43 -16.47 -11.24 -9.34
N THR A 44 -16.44 -11.44 -8.01
CA THR A 44 -17.66 -11.59 -7.21
C THR A 44 -17.99 -10.28 -6.52
N PHE A 45 -19.18 -9.75 -6.80
CA PHE A 45 -19.66 -8.47 -6.31
C PHE A 45 -21.05 -8.58 -5.69
N LYS A 46 -21.27 -7.94 -4.54
CA LYS A 46 -22.58 -7.88 -3.90
C LYS A 46 -23.23 -6.53 -4.17
N SER A 47 -24.28 -6.51 -4.98
CA SER A 47 -24.95 -5.25 -5.32
C SER A 47 -25.64 -4.62 -4.10
N ALA A 48 -25.53 -3.29 -3.96
CA ALA A 48 -26.21 -2.51 -2.91
C ALA A 48 -27.74 -2.40 -3.10
N LYS A 49 -28.29 -2.82 -4.26
CA LYS A 49 -29.75 -2.82 -4.47
C LYS A 49 -30.42 -3.84 -3.53
N LYS A 50 -31.68 -3.57 -3.15
CA LYS A 50 -32.51 -4.29 -2.15
C LYS A 50 -32.53 -5.84 -2.21
N ASN A 51 -31.99 -6.47 -3.26
CA ASN A 51 -31.97 -7.93 -3.43
C ASN A 51 -30.62 -8.62 -3.17
N GLN A 52 -29.59 -7.95 -2.64
CA GLN A 52 -28.30 -8.54 -2.17
C GLN A 52 -27.70 -9.65 -3.07
N LYS A 53 -27.99 -9.64 -4.37
CA LYS A 53 -27.61 -10.75 -5.25
C LYS A 53 -26.11 -10.68 -5.48
N LEU A 54 -25.43 -11.80 -5.24
CA LEU A 54 -24.05 -11.99 -5.66
C LEU A 54 -24.02 -12.04 -7.18
N LEU A 55 -23.31 -11.08 -7.76
CA LEU A 55 -23.04 -10.98 -9.19
C LEU A 55 -21.64 -11.54 -9.41
N LYS A 56 -21.55 -12.58 -10.23
CA LYS A 56 -20.29 -13.05 -10.79
C LYS A 56 -20.15 -12.44 -12.17
N LEU A 57 -19.16 -11.58 -12.33
CA LEU A 57 -18.86 -10.90 -13.58
C LEU A 57 -17.56 -11.47 -14.15
N LYS A 58 -17.46 -11.62 -15.46
CA LYS A 58 -16.21 -12.04 -16.08
C LYS A 58 -15.26 -10.85 -16.20
N SER A 59 -13.96 -11.09 -16.09
CA SER A 59 -12.93 -10.05 -16.29
C SER A 59 -13.05 -9.35 -17.65
N GLU A 60 -13.60 -10.04 -18.65
CA GLU A 60 -13.84 -9.52 -20.00
C GLU A 60 -14.91 -8.41 -20.05
N GLU A 61 -15.86 -8.42 -19.13
CA GLU A 61 -17.01 -7.50 -19.07
C GLU A 61 -16.69 -6.25 -18.23
N VAL A 62 -15.71 -6.35 -17.34
CA VAL A 62 -15.29 -5.30 -16.43
C VAL A 62 -14.21 -4.42 -17.08
N GLU A 63 -14.36 -3.10 -16.98
CA GLU A 63 -13.35 -2.15 -17.43
C GLU A 63 -12.37 -1.82 -16.29
N PHE A 64 -12.89 -1.36 -15.16
CA PHE A 64 -12.13 -1.15 -13.93
C PHE A 64 -13.03 -1.14 -12.70
N VAL A 65 -12.42 -1.30 -11.53
CA VAL A 65 -13.10 -1.27 -10.23
C VAL A 65 -12.52 -0.16 -9.40
N LYS A 66 -13.40 0.70 -8.87
CA LYS A 66 -13.03 1.71 -7.89
C LYS A 66 -13.42 1.19 -6.51
N VAL A 67 -12.41 0.83 -5.73
CA VAL A 67 -12.56 0.43 -4.33
C VAL A 67 -12.20 1.62 -3.46
N GLU A 68 -12.98 1.84 -2.40
CA GLU A 68 -12.74 2.95 -1.48
C GLU A 68 -11.60 2.66 -0.51
N ASP A 69 -11.51 1.40 -0.06
CA ASP A 69 -10.46 0.93 0.83
C ASP A 69 -9.45 0.04 0.08
N TYR A 70 -8.20 0.51 0.01
CA TYR A 70 -7.10 -0.25 -0.58
C TYR A 70 -6.79 -1.53 0.20
N GLU A 71 -7.00 -1.57 1.51
CA GLU A 71 -6.73 -2.76 2.33
C GLU A 71 -7.67 -3.91 1.92
N LYS A 72 -8.92 -3.59 1.60
CA LYS A 72 -9.92 -4.55 1.10
C LYS A 72 -9.51 -5.16 -0.24
N LEU A 73 -8.88 -4.40 -1.14
CA LEU A 73 -8.34 -4.96 -2.40
C LEU A 73 -7.29 -6.04 -2.15
N VAL A 74 -6.47 -5.89 -1.11
CA VAL A 74 -5.43 -6.86 -0.76
C VAL A 74 -6.03 -8.13 -0.17
N GLU A 75 -7.13 -8.04 0.58
CA GLU A 75 -7.84 -9.21 1.11
C GLU A 75 -8.60 -9.98 0.02
N VAL A 76 -9.20 -9.24 -0.92
CA VAL A 76 -10.06 -9.76 -1.98
C VAL A 76 -9.26 -10.36 -3.13
N GLN A 77 -8.06 -9.85 -3.37
CA GLN A 77 -7.15 -10.34 -4.40
C GLN A 77 -6.19 -11.34 -3.77
N GLU A 78 -6.38 -12.63 -4.06
CA GLU A 78 -5.44 -13.72 -3.70
C GLU A 78 -4.10 -13.63 -4.46
N SER A 79 -3.60 -12.42 -4.72
CA SER A 79 -2.30 -12.25 -5.35
C SER A 79 -1.21 -12.45 -4.32
N MET A 80 -0.43 -13.52 -4.54
CA MET A 80 0.80 -13.78 -3.79
C MET A 80 1.74 -12.58 -3.81
N TYR A 81 1.71 -11.77 -4.87
CA TYR A 81 2.46 -10.52 -4.97
C TYR A 81 2.11 -9.51 -3.87
N LEU A 82 0.82 -9.23 -3.71
CA LEU A 82 0.34 -8.26 -2.72
C LEU A 82 0.59 -8.74 -1.30
N LYS A 83 0.40 -10.04 -1.06
CA LYS A 83 0.80 -10.68 0.20
C LYS A 83 2.29 -10.46 0.48
N GLY A 84 3.15 -10.69 -0.51
CA GLY A 84 4.58 -10.40 -0.43
C GLY A 84 4.89 -8.95 -0.08
N MET A 85 4.20 -7.99 -0.71
CA MET A 85 4.36 -6.57 -0.38
C MET A 85 3.96 -6.26 1.07
N ASN A 86 2.88 -6.83 1.57
CA ASN A 86 2.43 -6.61 2.94
C ASN A 86 3.41 -7.20 3.97
N ASP A 87 3.88 -8.42 3.75
CA ASP A 87 4.86 -9.06 4.64
C ASP A 87 6.19 -8.29 4.66
N ALA A 88 6.62 -7.73 3.54
CA ALA A 88 7.78 -6.84 3.52
C ALA A 88 7.55 -5.56 4.34
N GLN A 89 6.32 -5.04 4.38
CA GLN A 89 5.98 -3.90 5.21
C GLN A 89 6.17 -4.21 6.71
N ILE A 90 5.77 -5.40 7.14
CA ILE A 90 5.81 -5.83 8.54
C ILE A 90 7.20 -6.34 8.95
N HIS A 91 7.81 -7.22 8.14
CA HIS A 91 8.98 -8.00 8.53
C HIS A 91 10.31 -7.42 8.05
N HIS A 92 10.34 -6.54 7.04
CA HIS A 92 11.60 -5.95 6.56
C HIS A 92 12.05 -4.78 7.44
N LYS A 93 12.93 -5.04 8.41
CA LYS A 93 13.41 -4.08 9.42
C LYS A 93 14.84 -3.58 9.15
N ARG A 94 15.07 -2.93 8.00
CA ARG A 94 16.40 -2.38 7.63
C ARG A 94 16.47 -0.86 7.53
N PHE A 95 15.64 -0.16 8.31
CA PHE A 95 15.63 1.30 8.28
C PHE A 95 16.98 1.91 8.69
N GLY A 96 17.49 1.56 9.88
CA GLY A 96 18.67 2.21 10.47
C GLY A 96 19.94 2.14 9.61
N GLY A 97 20.28 0.95 9.09
CA GLY A 97 21.49 0.79 8.26
C GLY A 97 21.44 1.61 6.97
N ASN A 98 20.30 1.60 6.28
CA ASN A 98 20.14 2.39 5.05
C ASN A 98 20.04 3.89 5.32
N PHE A 99 19.40 4.27 6.43
CA PHE A 99 19.40 5.66 6.91
C PHE A 99 20.82 6.16 7.16
N CYS A 100 21.65 5.41 7.88
CA CYS A 100 23.05 5.76 8.10
C CYS A 100 23.85 5.84 6.78
N ALA A 101 23.58 4.94 5.84
CA ALA A 101 24.21 5.01 4.51
C ALA A 101 23.91 6.35 3.82
N GLY A 102 22.64 6.79 3.82
CA GLY A 102 22.28 8.11 3.30
C GLY A 102 22.84 9.28 4.12
N LEU A 103 22.81 9.18 5.45
CA LEU A 103 23.23 10.26 6.35
C LEU A 103 24.73 10.55 6.25
N PHE A 104 25.56 9.51 6.33
CA PHE A 104 27.02 9.66 6.31
C PHE A 104 27.62 9.57 4.91
N GLY A 105 26.98 8.81 4.01
CA GLY A 105 27.44 8.66 2.62
C GLY A 105 26.84 9.67 1.65
N GLY A 106 25.87 10.49 2.09
CA GLY A 106 25.18 11.46 1.25
C GLY A 106 24.58 10.82 -0.01
N VAL A 107 24.77 11.49 -1.15
CA VAL A 107 24.31 11.00 -2.47
C VAL A 107 24.94 9.65 -2.82
N ILE A 108 26.23 9.45 -2.51
CA ILE A 108 26.94 8.20 -2.82
C ILE A 108 26.32 7.04 -2.04
N GLY A 109 26.07 7.24 -0.74
CA GLY A 109 25.42 6.24 0.09
C GLY A 109 24.01 5.90 -0.37
N PHE A 110 23.23 6.90 -0.81
CA PHE A 110 21.92 6.68 -1.42
C PHE A 110 22.02 5.83 -2.71
N VAL A 111 22.95 6.15 -3.61
CA VAL A 111 23.16 5.40 -4.86
C VAL A 111 23.54 3.95 -4.59
N ILE A 112 24.42 3.69 -3.62
CA ILE A 112 24.79 2.33 -3.21
C ILE A 112 23.55 1.55 -2.78
N VAL A 113 22.66 2.15 -1.97
CA VAL A 113 21.42 1.50 -1.55
C VAL A 113 20.46 1.27 -2.73
N ALA A 114 20.47 2.14 -3.74
CA ALA A 114 19.61 2.01 -4.92
C ALA A 114 20.00 0.84 -5.84
N VAL A 115 21.30 0.60 -5.99
CA VAL A 115 21.82 -0.50 -6.80
C VAL A 115 21.90 -1.81 -6.04
N THR A 116 21.91 -1.77 -4.70
CA THR A 116 21.92 -2.98 -3.86
C THR A 116 20.53 -3.61 -3.81
N ASP A 117 20.48 -4.93 -4.01
CA ASP A 117 19.23 -5.67 -3.91
C ASP A 117 18.68 -5.73 -2.47
N ALA A 118 17.36 -5.78 -2.38
CA ALA A 118 16.71 -6.03 -1.11
C ALA A 118 17.05 -7.44 -0.62
N LYS A 119 17.15 -7.59 0.71
CA LYS A 119 17.33 -8.90 1.31
C LYS A 119 16.09 -9.74 1.05
N SER A 120 16.30 -10.97 0.60
CA SER A 120 15.24 -11.97 0.44
C SER A 120 14.44 -12.17 1.75
N PRO A 121 13.15 -12.51 1.65
CA PRO A 121 12.33 -12.82 2.82
C PRO A 121 12.90 -14.01 3.59
N ASN A 122 12.77 -13.98 4.93
CA ASN A 122 13.18 -15.11 5.77
C ASN A 122 12.05 -16.15 5.79
N PRO A 123 12.27 -17.39 5.28
CA PRO A 123 11.24 -18.42 5.23
C PRO A 123 10.66 -18.78 6.62
N LEU A 124 11.43 -18.59 7.71
CA LEU A 124 10.94 -18.80 9.07
C LEU A 124 9.90 -17.77 9.52
N LEU A 125 9.86 -16.60 8.88
CA LEU A 125 8.90 -15.53 9.20
C LEU A 125 7.70 -15.55 8.26
N VAL A 126 7.92 -15.89 6.99
CA VAL A 126 6.89 -15.77 5.95
C VAL A 126 6.28 -17.09 5.53
N GLY A 127 6.81 -18.24 5.97
CA GLY A 127 6.41 -19.56 5.50
C GLY A 127 7.20 -20.03 4.27
N GLU A 128 7.42 -21.34 4.19
CA GLU A 128 8.25 -21.94 3.14
C GLU A 128 7.52 -21.96 1.78
N GLU A 129 6.19 -22.08 1.82
CA GLU A 129 5.31 -22.02 0.65
C GLU A 129 5.33 -20.64 0.00
N ASN A 130 5.27 -19.57 0.81
CA ASN A 130 5.34 -18.20 0.30
C ASN A 130 6.75 -17.90 -0.22
N PHE A 131 7.80 -18.35 0.48
CA PHE A 131 9.18 -18.20 0.03
C PHE A 131 9.46 -18.90 -1.32
N LYS A 132 8.84 -20.05 -1.60
CA LYS A 132 9.00 -20.75 -2.87
C LYS A 132 8.24 -20.09 -4.03
N SER A 133 7.22 -19.28 -3.75
CA SER A 133 6.48 -18.53 -4.78
C SER A 133 7.32 -17.38 -5.36
N MET A 134 7.49 -17.41 -6.69
CA MET A 134 8.19 -16.34 -7.42
C MET A 134 7.45 -15.01 -7.33
N GLU A 135 6.14 -15.03 -7.56
CA GLU A 135 5.28 -13.84 -7.50
C GLU A 135 5.32 -13.19 -6.11
N TYR A 136 5.27 -14.01 -5.05
CA TYR A 136 5.42 -13.52 -3.68
C TYR A 136 6.76 -12.82 -3.45
N ARG A 137 7.86 -13.44 -3.88
CA ARG A 137 9.21 -12.88 -3.72
C ARG A 137 9.39 -11.58 -4.47
N GLU A 138 8.81 -11.45 -5.66
CA GLU A 138 8.84 -10.21 -6.43
C GLU A 138 8.15 -9.07 -5.69
N GLY A 139 6.94 -9.31 -5.16
CA GLY A 139 6.20 -8.34 -4.36
C GLY A 139 6.97 -7.93 -3.11
N TYR A 140 7.49 -8.91 -2.36
CA TYR A 140 8.29 -8.69 -1.16
C TYR A 140 9.53 -7.83 -1.47
N ASN A 141 10.31 -8.22 -2.47
CA ASN A 141 11.55 -7.54 -2.83
C ASN A 141 11.30 -6.11 -3.30
N LYS A 142 10.24 -5.86 -4.09
CA LYS A 142 9.88 -4.51 -4.54
C LYS A 142 9.59 -3.58 -3.36
N LYS A 143 8.73 -4.01 -2.42
CA LYS A 143 8.42 -3.18 -1.24
C LYS A 143 9.63 -3.02 -0.32
N ALA A 144 10.40 -4.09 -0.10
CA ALA A 144 11.62 -4.05 0.71
C ALA A 144 12.67 -3.08 0.14
N LYS A 145 12.84 -3.06 -1.20
CA LYS A 145 13.71 -2.11 -1.89
C LYS A 145 13.23 -0.68 -1.72
N GLY A 146 11.93 -0.43 -1.88
CA GLY A 146 11.32 0.87 -1.62
C GLY A 146 11.57 1.37 -0.18
N LYS A 147 11.47 0.50 0.82
CA LYS A 147 11.77 0.83 2.22
C LYS A 147 13.25 1.17 2.44
N ASN A 148 14.18 0.44 1.80
CA ASN A 148 15.61 0.75 1.86
C ASN A 148 15.92 2.12 1.26
N LEU A 149 15.41 2.37 0.05
CA LEU A 149 15.56 3.63 -0.67
C LEU A 149 14.98 4.80 0.12
N GLY A 150 13.77 4.65 0.67
CA GLY A 150 13.13 5.67 1.49
C GLY A 150 13.99 6.02 2.72
N ALA A 151 14.49 5.03 3.44
CA ALA A 151 15.36 5.24 4.60
C ALA A 151 16.66 5.98 4.23
N ALA A 152 17.33 5.55 3.14
CA ALA A 152 18.53 6.21 2.65
C ALA A 152 18.26 7.64 2.15
N GLY A 153 17.14 7.85 1.45
CA GLY A 153 16.72 9.17 0.98
C GLY A 153 16.49 10.14 2.13
N VAL A 154 15.84 9.69 3.21
CA VAL A 154 15.68 10.49 4.44
C VAL A 154 17.03 10.80 5.07
N GLY A 155 17.93 9.82 5.18
CA GLY A 155 19.28 10.04 5.71
C GLY A 155 20.04 11.10 4.90
N TRP A 156 20.03 10.99 3.58
CA TRP A 156 20.65 11.97 2.68
C TRP A 156 20.06 13.36 2.84
N ALA A 157 18.73 13.48 2.91
CA ALA A 157 18.06 14.76 3.10
C ALA A 157 18.46 15.43 4.43
N VAL A 158 18.56 14.65 5.51
CA VAL A 158 19.05 15.15 6.81
C VAL A 158 20.50 15.61 6.72
N SER A 159 21.37 14.83 6.06
CA SER A 159 22.78 15.20 5.84
C SER A 159 22.91 16.54 5.11
N PHE A 160 22.11 16.71 4.06
CA PHE A 160 22.08 17.95 3.28
C PHE A 160 21.60 19.15 4.10
N LEU A 161 20.56 18.99 4.92
CA LEU A 161 20.09 20.04 5.82
C LEU A 161 21.15 20.45 6.85
N VAL A 162 21.85 19.48 7.46
CA VAL A 162 22.94 19.76 8.40
C VAL A 162 24.05 20.56 7.72
N LEU A 163 24.43 20.18 6.50
CA LEU A 163 25.43 20.89 5.72
C LEU A 163 25.01 22.35 5.46
N LEU A 164 23.75 22.61 5.08
CA LEU A 164 23.24 23.96 4.87
C LEU A 164 23.30 24.81 6.14
N VAL A 165 22.91 24.25 7.29
CA VAL A 165 22.98 24.96 8.58
C VAL A 165 24.43 25.31 8.91
N LEU A 166 25.36 24.35 8.77
CA LEU A 166 26.78 24.59 9.05
C LEU A 166 27.38 25.67 8.15
N ILE A 167 27.06 25.67 6.86
CA ILE A 167 27.51 26.72 5.93
C ILE A 167 26.94 28.09 6.35
N SER A 168 25.66 28.15 6.71
CA SER A 168 24.98 29.39 7.11
C SER A 168 25.43 29.95 8.46
N SER A 169 25.93 29.10 9.37
CA SER A 169 26.42 29.51 10.69
C SER A 169 27.91 29.85 10.70
N GLY A 170 28.64 29.47 9.64
CA GLY A 170 30.05 29.79 9.44
C GLY A 170 30.29 31.03 8.56
N SER A 171 29.24 31.68 8.09
CA SER A 171 29.26 32.97 7.38
C SER A 171 28.72 34.09 8.26
#